data_AF-A0A7Y0HLL9-F1
#
_entry.id   AF-A0A7Y0HLL9-F1
#
_cell.length_a   1.000
_cell.length_b   1.000
_cell.length_c   1.000
_cell.angle_alpha   90.00
_cell.angle_beta   90.00
_cell.angle_gamma   90.00
#
_symmetry.space_group_name_H-M   'P 1'
#
loop_
_entity.id
_entity.type
_entity.pdbx_description
1 polymer ?
#
loop_
_entity_poly.entity_id
_entity_poly.type
_entity_poly.pdbx_seq_one_letter_code
_entity_poly.pdbx_strand_id
1 'polypeptide(L)' 'MNANKEVYDFIVTLLKCFFILMFLGLFLPRLLDYIFYNFINKPNVYDNSILVNNLVHGNIYILHNYIIVFNKFLGLW' A
#
# COMPACT_ATOMS: atom_id res chain seq x y z
N MET A 1 21.15 31.39 15.65
CA MET A 1 20.74 29.99 15.41
C MET A 1 19.89 29.58 16.60
N ASN A 2 18.57 29.46 16.44
CA ASN A 2 17.64 29.32 17.57
C ASN A 2 17.31 27.83 17.73
N ALA A 3 17.91 27.18 18.74
CA ALA A 3 17.82 25.73 18.95
C ALA A 3 16.37 25.19 18.94
N ASN A 4 15.41 25.99 19.41
CA ASN A 4 13.99 25.65 19.40
C ASN A 4 13.40 25.49 17.99
N LYS A 5 13.89 26.26 17.01
CA LYS A 5 13.42 26.19 15.63
C LYS A 5 13.96 24.94 14.92
N GLU A 6 15.20 24.57 15.17
CA GLU A 6 15.81 23.38 14.57
C GLU A 6 15.19 22.09 15.08
N VAL A 7 14.91 22.03 16.40
CA VAL A 7 14.19 20.90 16.98
C VAL A 7 12.77 20.81 16.42
N TYR A 8 12.09 21.94 16.25
CA TYR A 8 10.76 21.97 15.61
C TYR A 8 10.81 21.44 14.17
N ASP A 9 11.74 21.93 13.35
CA ASP A 9 11.87 21.51 11.95
C ASP A 9 12.26 20.02 11.84
N PHE A 10 13.08 19.52 12.78
CA PHE A 10 13.41 18.10 12.89
C PHE A 10 12.18 17.25 13.20
N ILE A 11 11.38 17.63 14.21
CA ILE A 11 10.16 16.91 14.59
C ILE A 11 9.15 16.91 13.44
N VAL A 12 8.97 18.05 12.77
CA VAL A 12 8.08 18.15 11.60
C VAL A 12 8.53 17.22 10.47
N THR A 13 9.84 17.17 10.21
CA THR A 13 10.40 16.28 9.18
C THR A 13 10.22 14.81 9.56
N LEU A 14 10.47 14.45 10.82
CA LEU A 14 10.28 13.11 11.33
C LEU A 14 8.83 12.65 11.19
N LEU A 15 7.88 13.52 11.57
CA LEU A 15 6.44 13.24 11.42
C LEU A 15 6.05 13.07 9.95
N LYS A 16 6.54 13.91 9.04
CA LYS A 16 6.28 13.77 7.60
C LYS A 16 6.75 12.41 7.08
N CYS A 17 7.98 12.01 7.42
CA CYS A 17 8.52 10.70 7.03
C CYS A 17 7.68 9.56 7.60
N PHE A 18 7.29 9.65 8.87
CA PHE A 18 6.43 8.67 9.52
C PHE A 18 5.08 8.53 8.79
N PHE A 19 4.42 9.64 8.45
CA PHE A 19 3.15 9.61 7.72
C PHE A 19 3.30 9.04 6.31
N ILE A 20 4.38 9.36 5.61
CA ILE A 20 4.66 8.79 4.27
C ILE A 20 4.82 7.28 4.36
N LEU A 21 5.63 6.79 5.31
CA LEU A 21 5.84 5.37 5.53
C LEU A 21 4.55 4.66 5.94
N MET A 22 3.76 5.27 6.83
CA MET A 22 2.47 4.74 7.25
C MET A 22 1.50 4.67 6.06
N PHE A 23 1.39 5.73 5.26
CA PHE A 23 0.46 5.76 4.14
C PHE A 23 0.85 4.77 3.04
N LEU A 24 2.11 4.78 2.62
CA LEU A 24 2.60 3.88 1.57
C LEU A 24 2.70 2.43 2.04
N GLY A 25 3.02 2.20 3.31
CA GLY A 25 3.23 0.87 3.87
C GLY A 25 1.95 0.17 4.33
N LEU A 26 1.01 0.89 4.94
CA LEU A 26 -0.22 0.30 5.48
C LEU A 26 -1.46 0.58 4.62
N PHE A 27 -1.63 1.84 4.23
CA PHE A 27 -2.90 2.28 3.66
C PHE A 27 -3.01 1.95 2.17
N LEU A 28 -1.98 2.32 1.40
CA LEU A 28 -1.93 2.11 -0.05
C LEU A 28 -2.11 0.63 -0.46
N PRO A 29 -1.45 -0.35 0.19
CA PRO A 29 -1.60 -1.75 -0.20
C PRO A 29 -3.01 -2.28 0.04
N ARG A 30 -3.64 -1.90 1.16
CA ARG A 30 -5.02 -2.28 1.48
C ARG A 30 -6.03 -1.61 0.53
N LEU A 31 -5.78 -0.36 0.14
CA LEU A 31 -6.61 0.33 -0.84
C LEU A 31 -6.51 -0.36 -2.22
N LEU A 32 -5.28 -0.70 -2.65
CA LEU A 32 -5.06 -1.44 -3.89
C LEU A 32 -5.76 -2.80 -3.85
N ASP A 33 -5.69 -3.51 -2.73
CA ASP A 33 -6.32 -4.82 -2.57
C ASP A 33 -7.84 -4.73 -2.73
N TYR A 34 -8.47 -3.72 -2.10
CA TYR A 34 -9.88 -3.43 -2.28
C TYR A 34 -10.25 -3.12 -3.74
N ILE A 35 -9.44 -2.29 -4.41
CA ILE A 35 -9.64 -1.94 -5.83
C ILE A 35 -9.56 -3.20 -6.69
N PHE A 36 -8.52 -4.01 -6.52
CA PHE A 36 -8.32 -5.24 -7.29
C PHE A 36 -9.42 -6.27 -7.05
N TYR A 37 -9.82 -6.46 -5.78
CA TYR A 37 -10.95 -7.32 -5.43
C TYR A 37 -12.23 -6.89 -6.16
N ASN A 38 -12.56 -5.59 -6.12
CA ASN A 38 -13.74 -5.07 -6.81
C ASN A 38 -13.64 -5.14 -8.34
N PHE A 39 -12.43 -5.05 -8.90
CA PHE A 39 -12.19 -5.22 -10.33
C PHE A 39 -12.40 -6.66 -10.80
N ILE A 40 -11.96 -7.65 -10.01
CA ILE A 40 -12.11 -9.07 -10.34
C ILE A 40 -13.53 -9.58 -10.05
N ASN A 41 -14.09 -9.23 -8.89
CA ASN A 41 -15.38 -9.76 -8.48
C ASN A 41 -16.57 -9.16 -9.22
N LYS A 42 -16.37 -8.22 -10.15
CA LYS A 42 -17.41 -7.81 -11.09
C LYS A 42 -17.55 -8.89 -12.18
N PRO A 43 -18.64 -9.67 -12.16
CA PRO A 43 -18.82 -10.75 -13.12
C PRO A 43 -19.03 -10.14 -14.52
N ASN A 44 -18.40 -10.74 -15.53
CA ASN A 44 -18.67 -10.53 -16.96
C ASN A 44 -18.12 -9.28 -17.66
N VAL A 45 -17.25 -8.47 -17.07
CA VAL A 45 -16.67 -7.29 -17.79
C VAL A 45 -15.33 -7.61 -18.45
N TYR A 46 -14.52 -8.48 -17.86
CA TYR A 46 -13.12 -8.72 -18.29
C TYR A 46 -12.79 -10.17 -18.70
N ASP A 47 -13.76 -11.09 -18.66
CA ASP A 47 -13.55 -12.49 -19.09
C ASP A 47 -13.11 -12.61 -20.55
N ASN A 48 -13.43 -11.61 -21.37
CA ASN A 48 -13.06 -11.56 -22.79
C ASN A 48 -11.63 -11.01 -23.03
N SER A 49 -10.93 -10.57 -21.99
CA SER A 49 -9.58 -10.00 -22.11
C SER A 49 -8.58 -10.81 -21.28
N ILE A 50 -8.12 -11.92 -21.88
CA ILE A 50 -7.11 -12.84 -21.32
C ILE A 50 -5.86 -12.08 -20.83
N LEU A 51 -5.49 -11.00 -21.52
CA LEU A 51 -4.31 -10.19 -21.21
C LEU A 51 -4.49 -9.36 -19.93
N VAL A 52 -5.66 -8.72 -19.76
CA VAL A 52 -5.98 -7.96 -18.54
C VAL A 52 -6.14 -8.91 -17.36
N ASN A 53 -6.82 -10.04 -17.54
CA ASN A 53 -6.99 -11.03 -16.48
C ASN A 53 -5.64 -11.58 -15.98
N ASN A 54 -4.71 -11.93 -16.88
CA ASN A 54 -3.38 -12.42 -16.51
C ASN A 54 -2.53 -11.36 -15.80
N LEU A 55 -2.56 -10.10 -16.26
CA LEU A 55 -1.85 -9.00 -15.61
C LEU A 55 -2.40 -8.71 -14.21
N VAL A 56 -3.72 -8.73 -14.04
CA VAL A 56 -4.38 -8.51 -12.76
C VAL A 56 -4.08 -9.64 -11.78
N HIS A 57 -4.21 -10.90 -12.20
CA HIS A 57 -3.91 -12.07 -11.37
C HIS A 57 -2.44 -12.08 -10.89
N GLY A 58 -1.48 -11.79 -11.76
CA GLY A 58 -0.07 -11.73 -11.39
C GLY A 58 0.23 -10.62 -10.37
N ASN A 59 -0.37 -9.44 -10.56
CA ASN A 59 -0.13 -8.28 -9.70
C ASN A 59 -0.73 -8.43 -8.30
N ILE A 60 -1.85 -9.16 -8.18
CA ILE A 60 -2.48 -9.41 -6.87
C ILE A 60 -1.63 -10.32 -6.01
N TYR A 61 -0.99 -11.32 -6.60
CA TYR A 61 -0.09 -12.18 -5.83
C TYR A 61 1.08 -11.39 -5.24
N ILE A 62 1.65 -10.46 -6.01
CA ILE A 62 2.71 -9.56 -5.53
C ILE A 62 2.18 -8.65 -4.41
N LEU A 63 0.98 -8.09 -4.58
CA LEU A 63 0.37 -7.22 -3.57
C LEU A 63 0.05 -7.96 -2.27
N HIS A 64 -0.53 -9.15 -2.36
CA HIS A 64 -0.79 -9.99 -1.19
C HIS A 64 0.50 -10.37 -0.47
N ASN A 65 1.55 -10.77 -1.20
CA ASN A 65 2.85 -11.08 -0.59
C ASN A 65 3.44 -9.85 0.11
N TYR A 66 3.32 -8.67 -0.49
CA TYR A 66 3.72 -7.43 0.16
C TYR A 66 2.95 -7.23 1.47
N ILE A 67 1.62 -7.34 1.46
CA ILE A 67 0.77 -7.17 2.64
C ILE A 67 1.15 -8.17 3.75
N ILE A 68 1.39 -9.43 3.39
CA ILE A 68 1.77 -10.49 4.35
C ILE A 68 3.13 -10.19 4.99
N VAL A 69 4.16 -9.91 4.18
CA VAL A 69 5.52 -9.61 4.68
C VAL A 69 5.49 -8.35 5.54
N PHE A 70 4.75 -7.33 5.11
CA PHE A 70 4.65 -6.07 5.82
C PHE A 70 3.90 -6.22 7.16
N ASN A 71 2.79 -6.97 7.19
CA ASN A 71 2.07 -7.28 8.44
C ASN A 71 2.94 -8.09 9.41
N LYS A 72 3.74 -9.03 8.89
CA LYS A 72 4.70 -9.81 9.69
C LYS A 72 5.79 -8.92 10.28
N PHE A 73 6.33 -7.98 9.49
CA PHE A 73 7.30 -7.00 9.98
C PHE A 73 6.74 -6.15 11.12
N LEU A 74 5.45 -5.81 11.06
CA LEU A 74 4.76 -5.06 12.11
C LEU A 74 4.28 -5.90 13.29
N GLY A 75 4.43 -7.23 13.24
CA GLY A 75 3.93 -8.14 14.29
C GLY A 75 2.40 -8.18 14.39
N LEU A 76 1.69 -7.83 13.31
CA LEU A 76 0.22 -7.88 13.26
C LEU A 76 -0.32 -9.28 12.92
N TRP A 77 0.57 -10.25 12.67
CA TRP A 77 0.27 -11.67 12.43
C TRP A 77 1.50 -12.55 12.73
#